data_AF-A0A3L7W0A2-F1
#
_entry.id   AF-A0A3L7W0A2-F1
#
_cell.length_a   1.000
_cell.length_b   1.000
_cell.length_c   1.000
_cell.angle_alpha   90.00
_cell.angle_beta   90.00
_cell.angle_gamma   90.00
#
_symmetry.space_group_name_H-M   'P 1'
#
loop_
_entity.id
_entity.type
_entity.pdbx_description
1 polymer ?
#
loop_
_entity_poly.entity_id
_entity_poly.type
_entity_poly.pdbx_seq_one_letter_code
_entity_poly.pdbx_strand_id
1 'polypeptide(L)'
;MQGRHPMAIGRIEKAIDVRTALRRLVAYLLPFRRGLIGALVLVVIYTLLGLLGPYLIGMAIDKYIIPHRVAELPYIAGLMLVTYLCNNIFQVWAGRVMASVSQRALQMLRQDLFTHLQR
;
A
#
# COMPACT_ATOMS: atom_id res chain seq x y z
N MET A 1 41.37 -32.12 35.25
CA MET A 1 40.38 -31.03 35.29
C MET A 1 40.53 -30.23 33.99
N GLN A 2 39.77 -30.56 32.95
CA GLN A 2 39.97 -30.03 31.60
C GLN A 2 38.94 -28.92 31.35
N GLY A 3 39.43 -27.68 31.20
CA GLY A 3 38.63 -26.47 31.08
C GLY A 3 37.74 -26.49 29.84
N ARG A 4 36.45 -26.17 30.04
CA ARG A 4 35.45 -26.04 28.99
C ARG A 4 35.81 -24.83 28.12
N HIS A 5 36.08 -25.05 26.84
CA HIS A 5 36.18 -23.97 25.86
C HIS A 5 34.81 -23.30 25.66
N PRO A 6 34.73 -21.95 25.62
CA PRO A 6 33.49 -21.26 25.27
C PRO A 6 33.17 -21.46 23.79
N MET A 7 31.93 -21.85 23.48
CA MET A 7 31.38 -21.85 22.13
C MET A 7 31.54 -20.45 21.52
N ALA A 8 32.33 -20.34 20.45
CA ALA A 8 32.32 -19.18 19.59
C ALA A 8 30.90 -19.03 19.03
N ILE A 9 30.15 -18.06 19.55
CA ILE A 9 28.85 -17.67 19.02
C ILE A 9 29.03 -17.40 17.53
N GLY A 10 28.32 -18.18 16.72
CA GLY A 10 28.35 -18.12 15.26
C GLY A 10 28.31 -16.68 14.80
N ARG A 11 29.35 -16.32 14.04
CA ARG A 11 29.45 -15.08 13.29
C ARG A 11 28.12 -14.88 12.59
N ILE A 12 27.32 -13.92 13.03
CA ILE A 12 26.08 -13.56 12.33
C ILE A 12 26.53 -13.15 10.93
N GLU A 13 26.29 -14.05 9.98
CA GLU A 13 26.69 -13.90 8.59
C GLU A 13 25.94 -12.68 8.06
N LYS A 14 26.67 -11.57 8.03
CA LYS A 14 26.21 -10.24 7.64
C LYS A 14 25.43 -10.37 6.34
N ALA A 15 24.19 -9.86 6.36
CA ALA A 15 23.21 -9.97 5.27
C ALA A 15 23.86 -10.09 3.90
N ILE A 16 23.89 -11.33 3.40
CA ILE A 16 24.27 -11.70 2.05
C ILE A 16 23.47 -10.81 1.08
N ASP A 17 24.18 -9.98 0.32
CA ASP A 17 23.69 -9.02 -0.67
C ASP A 17 22.17 -8.69 -0.65
N VAL A 18 21.80 -7.62 0.08
CA VAL A 18 20.43 -7.06 0.09
C VAL A 18 19.89 -6.87 -1.34
N ARG A 19 20.75 -6.47 -2.28
CA ARG A 19 20.38 -6.24 -3.68
C ARG A 19 19.94 -7.54 -4.37
N THR A 20 20.62 -8.65 -4.09
CA THR A 20 20.29 -9.97 -4.62
C THR A 20 19.01 -10.51 -3.99
N ALA A 21 18.84 -10.33 -2.67
CA ALA A 21 17.61 -10.70 -1.96
C ALA A 21 16.39 -9.93 -2.49
N LEU A 22 16.50 -8.60 -2.68
CA LEU A 22 15.44 -7.77 -3.24
C LEU A 22 15.09 -8.17 -4.68
N ARG A 23 16.09 -8.47 -5.53
CA ARG A 23 15.84 -8.93 -6.89
C ARG A 23 15.06 -10.24 -6.91
N ARG A 24 15.39 -11.16 -5.99
CA ARG A 24 14.67 -12.43 -5.83
C ARG A 24 13.24 -12.20 -5.34
N LEU A 25 13.03 -11.29 -4.39
CA LEU A 25 11.69 -10.91 -3.90
C LEU A 25 10.82 -10.27 -5.00
N VAL A 26 11.42 -9.39 -5.82
CA VAL A 26 10.75 -8.79 -6.98
C VAL A 26 10.37 -9.86 -8.00
N ALA A 27 11.17 -10.91 -8.18
CA ALA A 27 10.82 -12.05 -9.02
C ALA A 27 9.58 -12.81 -8.51
N TYR A 28 9.35 -12.90 -7.20
CA TYR A 28 8.10 -13.46 -6.64
C TYR A 28 6.88 -12.56 -6.87
N LEU A 29 7.08 -11.25 -7.03
CA LEU A 29 6.01 -10.28 -7.32
C LEU A 29 5.68 -10.14 -8.81
N LEU A 30 6.64 -10.48 -9.70
CA LEU A 30 6.48 -10.50 -11.16
C LEU A 30 5.20 -11.22 -11.67
N PRO A 31 4.83 -12.42 -11.18
CA PRO A 31 3.60 -13.08 -11.62
C PRO A 31 2.32 -12.31 -11.27
N PHE A 32 2.36 -11.40 -10.29
CA PHE A 32 1.24 -10.58 -9.86
C PHE A 32 1.19 -9.19 -10.52
N ARG A 33 1.94 -8.97 -11.61
CA ARG A 33 1.99 -7.69 -12.36
C ARG A 33 0.63 -7.08 -12.66
N ARG A 34 -0.38 -7.88 -13.04
CA ARG A 34 -1.74 -7.38 -13.32
C ARG A 34 -2.39 -6.78 -12.08
N GLY A 35 -2.24 -7.44 -10.92
CA GLY A 35 -2.74 -6.94 -9.64
C GLY A 35 -2.00 -5.67 -9.19
N LEU A 36 -0.67 -5.62 -9.39
CA LEU A 36 0.14 -4.44 -9.07
C LEU A 36 -0.21 -3.24 -9.96
N ILE A 37 -0.39 -3.44 -11.27
CA ILE A 37 -0.81 -2.38 -12.19
C ILE A 37 -2.22 -1.91 -11.82
N GLY A 38 -3.15 -2.82 -11.53
CA GLY A 38 -4.49 -2.47 -11.08
C GLY A 38 -4.47 -1.64 -9.78
N ALA A 39 -3.68 -2.06 -8.79
CA ALA A 39 -3.50 -1.30 -7.55
C ALA A 39 -2.89 0.07 -7.81
N LEU A 40 -1.87 0.17 -8.68
CA LEU A 40 -1.24 1.45 -9.06
C LEU A 40 -2.26 2.41 -9.68
N VAL A 41 -3.09 1.93 -10.61
CA VAL A 41 -4.14 2.74 -11.25
C VAL A 41 -5.14 3.23 -10.20
N LEU A 42 -5.60 2.36 -9.29
CA LEU A 42 -6.49 2.77 -8.21
C LEU A 42 -5.83 3.81 -7.29
N VAL A 43 -4.53 3.67 -7.01
CA VAL A 43 -3.76 4.63 -6.22
C VAL A 43 -3.74 5.99 -6.87
N VAL A 44 -3.46 6.07 -8.17
CA VAL A 44 -3.50 7.33 -8.90
C VAL A 44 -4.90 7.95 -8.84
N ILE A 45 -5.95 7.15 -9.06
CA ILE A 45 -7.34 7.63 -9.01
C ILE A 45 -7.68 8.21 -7.64
N TYR A 46 -7.51 7.46 -6.54
CA TYR A 46 -7.87 7.99 -5.22
C TYR A 46 -6.93 9.12 -4.79
N THR A 47 -5.70 9.17 -5.27
CA THR A 47 -4.81 10.30 -4.98
C THR A 47 -5.35 11.57 -5.63
N LEU A 48 -5.75 11.51 -6.92
CA LEU A 48 -6.38 12.64 -7.61
C LEU A 48 -7.71 13.05 -6.95
N LEU A 49 -8.54 12.10 -6.53
CA LEU A 49 -9.75 12.40 -5.76
C LEU A 49 -9.42 13.03 -4.40
N GLY A 50 -8.28 12.70 -3.81
CA GLY A 50 -7.82 13.28 -2.55
C GLY A 50 -7.47 14.76 -2.70
N LEU A 51 -6.94 15.15 -3.87
CA LEU A 51 -6.68 16.55 -4.22
C LEU A 51 -7.98 17.34 -4.51
N LEU A 52 -9.07 16.67 -4.92
CA LEU A 52 -10.36 17.34 -5.07
C LEU A 52 -10.90 17.86 -3.73
N GLY A 53 -10.58 17.22 -2.61
CA GLY A 53 -10.97 17.68 -1.28
C GLY A 53 -10.59 19.14 -0.98
N PRO A 54 -9.29 19.50 -0.94
CA PRO A 54 -8.86 20.88 -0.71
C PRO A 54 -9.32 21.85 -1.81
N TYR A 55 -9.45 21.40 -3.06
CA TYR A 55 -9.98 22.25 -4.14
C TYR A 55 -11.45 22.62 -3.91
N LEU A 56 -12.29 21.66 -3.51
CA LEU A 56 -13.69 21.88 -3.17
C LEU A 56 -13.84 22.76 -1.93
N ILE A 57 -12.96 22.60 -0.93
CA ILE A 57 -12.91 23.47 0.26
C ILE A 57 -12.59 24.90 -0.15
N GLY A 58 -11.57 25.11 -0.99
CA GLY A 58 -11.24 26.45 -1.51
C GLY A 58 -12.42 27.08 -2.24
N MET A 59 -13.06 26.33 -3.14
CA MET A 59 -14.25 26.80 -3.84
C MET A 59 -15.42 27.11 -2.89
N ALA A 60 -15.62 26.31 -1.85
CA ALA A 60 -16.64 26.54 -0.82
C ALA A 60 -16.38 27.88 -0.10
N ILE A 61 -15.14 28.14 0.30
CA ILE A 61 -14.75 29.37 0.98
C ILE A 61 -14.94 30.58 0.05
N ASP A 62 -14.31 30.54 -1.13
CA ASP A 62 -14.20 31.70 -2.00
C ASP A 62 -15.55 32.11 -2.63
N LYS A 63 -16.37 31.12 -3.02
CA LYS A 63 -17.63 31.40 -3.75
C LYS A 63 -18.88 31.40 -2.89
N TYR A 64 -18.85 30.83 -1.69
CA TYR A 64 -20.07 30.66 -0.89
C TYR A 64 -19.97 31.34 0.47
N ILE A 65 -18.83 31.21 1.16
CA ILE A 65 -18.65 31.81 2.48
C ILE A 65 -18.38 33.31 2.36
N ILE A 66 -17.42 33.75 1.53
CA ILE A 66 -17.09 35.18 1.36
C ILE A 66 -18.32 36.01 0.92
N PRO A 67 -19.06 35.64 -0.14
CA PRO A 67 -20.25 36.39 -0.56
C PRO A 67 -21.51 36.10 0.27
N HIS A 68 -21.41 35.41 1.41
CA HIS A 68 -22.53 35.08 2.31
C HIS A 68 -23.68 34.29 1.66
N ARG A 69 -23.39 33.49 0.63
CA ARG A 69 -24.38 32.66 -0.09
C ARG A 69 -24.56 31.30 0.56
N VAL A 70 -25.12 31.32 1.77
CA VAL A 70 -25.28 30.13 2.62
C VAL A 70 -26.29 29.10 2.10
N ALA A 71 -27.20 29.48 1.21
CA ALA A 71 -28.23 28.60 0.67
C ALA A 71 -27.66 27.46 -0.21
N GLU A 72 -26.51 27.68 -0.85
CA GLU A 72 -25.89 26.71 -1.77
C GLU A 72 -24.78 25.88 -1.11
N LEU A 73 -24.37 26.22 0.12
CA LEU A 73 -23.40 25.44 0.92
C LEU A 73 -23.74 23.95 1.07
N PRO A 74 -24.99 23.52 1.35
CA PRO A 74 -25.30 22.10 1.50
C PRO A 74 -25.07 21.29 0.20
N TYR A 75 -25.20 21.91 -0.97
CA TYR A 75 -24.91 21.24 -2.24
C TYR A 75 -23.41 20.91 -2.38
N ILE A 76 -22.55 21.88 -2.07
CA ILE A 76 -21.09 21.66 -2.07
C ILE A 76 -20.64 20.71 -0.98
N ALA A 77 -21.20 20.82 0.23
CA ALA A 77 -20.92 19.88 1.30
C ALA A 77 -21.31 18.45 0.89
N GLY A 78 -22.44 18.28 0.20
CA GLY A 78 -22.85 17.00 -0.39
C GLY A 78 -21.85 16.49 -1.45
N LEU A 79 -21.38 17.37 -2.33
CA LEU A 79 -20.39 17.03 -3.36
C LEU A 79 -19.03 16.63 -2.77
N MET A 80 -18.59 17.31 -1.70
CA MET A 80 -17.43 16.93 -0.91
C MET A 80 -17.61 15.56 -0.27
N LEU A 81 -18.77 15.31 0.35
CA LEU A 81 -19.09 14.02 0.96
C LEU A 81 -19.02 12.89 -0.07
N VAL A 82 -19.64 13.05 -1.23
CA VAL A 82 -19.56 12.06 -2.33
C VAL A 82 -18.12 11.84 -2.77
N THR A 83 -17.34 12.91 -2.94
CA THR A 83 -15.93 12.83 -3.34
C THR A 83 -15.11 12.03 -2.33
N TYR A 84 -15.28 12.28 -1.03
CA TYR A 84 -14.59 11.54 0.03
C TYR A 84 -15.05 10.09 0.15
N LEU A 85 -16.35 9.81 -0.02
CA LEU A 85 -16.86 8.44 -0.05
C LEU A 85 -16.27 7.66 -1.21
N CYS A 86 -16.27 8.23 -2.42
CA CYS A 86 -15.63 7.62 -3.58
C CYS A 86 -14.14 7.38 -3.32
N ASN A 87 -13.44 8.37 -2.77
CA ASN A 87 -12.03 8.24 -2.40
C ASN A 87 -11.77 7.03 -1.49
N ASN A 88 -12.56 6.92 -0.42
CA ASN A 88 -12.45 5.83 0.56
C ASN A 88 -12.72 4.47 -0.09
N ILE A 89 -13.74 4.38 -0.95
CA ILE A 89 -14.05 3.15 -1.70
C ILE A 89 -12.84 2.74 -2.54
N PHE A 90 -12.27 3.65 -3.33
CA PHE A 90 -11.08 3.35 -4.14
C PHE A 90 -9.87 2.95 -3.29
N GLN A 91 -9.64 3.59 -2.14
CA GLN A 91 -8.59 3.20 -1.21
C GLN A 91 -8.78 1.78 -0.68
N VAL A 92 -9.98 1.45 -0.21
CA VAL A 92 -10.30 0.11 0.31
C VAL A 92 -10.12 -0.94 -0.79
N TRP A 93 -10.54 -0.64 -2.02
CA TRP A 93 -10.35 -1.55 -3.15
C TRP A 93 -8.88 -1.75 -3.50
N ALA A 94 -8.08 -0.67 -3.54
CA ALA A 94 -6.64 -0.75 -3.75
C ALA A 94 -5.96 -1.60 -2.67
N GLY A 95 -6.36 -1.38 -1.40
CA GLY A 95 -5.91 -2.14 -0.26
C GLY A 95 -6.25 -3.62 -0.36
N ARG A 96 -7.47 -3.98 -0.78
CA ARG A 96 -7.86 -5.39 -1.01
C ARG A 96 -7.05 -6.05 -2.11
N VAL A 97 -6.82 -5.36 -3.23
CA VAL A 97 -5.96 -5.86 -4.31
C VAL A 97 -4.55 -6.09 -3.78
N MET A 98 -3.97 -5.11 -3.08
CA MET A 98 -2.61 -5.23 -2.55
C MET A 98 -2.48 -6.31 -1.46
N ALA A 99 -3.49 -6.47 -0.61
CA ALA A 99 -3.55 -7.57 0.36
C ALA A 99 -3.57 -8.93 -0.34
N SER A 100 -4.39 -9.08 -1.39
CA SER A 100 -4.45 -10.33 -2.16
C SER A 100 -3.12 -10.68 -2.83
N VAL A 101 -2.43 -9.68 -3.40
CA VAL A 101 -1.11 -9.85 -4.03
C VAL A 101 -0.08 -10.26 -2.97
N SER A 102 -0.06 -9.55 -1.84
CA SER A 102 0.90 -9.81 -0.75
C SER A 102 0.71 -11.20 -0.14
N GLN A 103 -0.54 -11.61 0.10
CA GLN A 103 -0.84 -12.93 0.66
C GLN A 103 -0.44 -14.06 -0.28
N ARG A 104 -0.72 -13.93 -1.59
CA ARG A 104 -0.32 -14.93 -2.58
C ARG A 104 1.21 -15.02 -2.72
N ALA A 105 1.91 -13.89 -2.71
CA ALA A 105 3.36 -13.86 -2.71
C ALA A 105 3.95 -14.54 -1.46
N LEU A 106 3.40 -14.26 -0.27
CA LEU A 106 3.80 -14.92 0.98
C LEU A 106 3.51 -16.41 0.98
N GLN A 107 2.38 -16.85 0.42
CA GLN A 107 2.03 -18.26 0.32
C GLN A 107 3.05 -19.00 -0.56
N MET A 108 3.41 -18.43 -1.71
CA MET A 108 4.42 -19.00 -2.60
C MET A 108 5.79 -19.11 -1.91
N LEU A 109 6.19 -18.05 -1.21
CA LEU A 109 7.45 -18.04 -0.45
C LEU A 109 7.45 -19.10 0.66
N ARG A 110 6.35 -19.24 1.41
CA ARG A 110 6.21 -20.28 2.44
C ARG A 110 6.34 -21.68 1.84
N GLN A 111 5.69 -21.92 0.71
CA GLN A 111 5.73 -23.23 0.04
C GLN A 111 7.14 -23.59 -0.42
N ASP A 112 7.88 -22.64 -1.00
CA ASP A 112 9.26 -22.85 -1.41
C ASP A 112 10.19 -23.09 -0.21
N LEU A 113 10.00 -22.36 0.89
CA LEU A 113 10.76 -22.57 2.12
C LEU A 113 10.52 -23.96 2.72
N PHE A 114 9.26 -24.40 2.82
CA PHE A 114 8.95 -25.73 3.35
C PHE A 114 9.50 -26.84 2.45
N THR A 115 9.39 -26.71 1.14
CA THR A 115 9.92 -27.68 0.17
C THR A 115 11.45 -27.79 0.29
N HIS A 116 12.13 -26.68 0.56
CA HIS A 116 13.59 -26.67 0.71
C HIS A 116 14.07 -27.19 2.06
N LEU A 117 13.29 -27.02 3.13
CA LEU A 117 13.61 -27.54 4.48
C LEU A 117 13.31 -29.03 4.64
N GLN A 118 12.37 -29.57 3.85
CA GLN A 118 12.00 -30.99 3.88
C GLN A 118 12.88 -31.88 2.98
N ARG A 119 13.83 -31.29 2.23
CA ARG A 119 14.91 -32.00 1.54
C ARG A 119 16.21 -31.84 2.30
#